data_AF-A0A7X1L9I2-F1
#
_entry.id   AF-A0A7X1L9I2-F1
#
_cell.length_a   1.000
_cell.length_b   1.000
_cell.length_c   1.000
_cell.angle_alpha   90.00
_cell.angle_beta   90.00
_cell.angle_gamma   90.00
#
_symmetry.space_group_name_H-M   'P 1'
#
loop_
_entity.id
_entity.type
_entity.pdbx_description
1 polymer ?
#
loop_
_entity_poly.entity_id
_entity_poly.type
_entity_poly.pdbx_seq_one_letter_code
_entity_poly.pdbx_strand_id
1 'polypeptide(L)' 'MIPNFVYQTFDDIFSRDCFPILAGFDVGHDEPNLTVPFGINTSFDTSMGKLLFNESVFG' A
#
# COMPACT_ATOMS: atom_id res chain seq x y z
N MET A 1 -11.76 3.62 -7.06
CA MET A 1 -11.59 2.15 -7.34
C MET A 1 -10.41 1.97 -8.29
N ILE A 2 -9.39 1.20 -7.91
CA ILE A 2 -8.23 0.96 -8.79
C ILE A 2 -8.65 0.08 -9.98
N PRO A 3 -8.42 0.51 -11.23
CA PRO A 3 -8.75 -0.30 -12.40
C PRO A 3 -7.96 -1.62 -12.44
N ASN A 4 -8.61 -2.70 -12.90
CA ASN A 4 -7.98 -4.02 -12.99
C ASN A 4 -6.69 -4.06 -13.81
N PHE A 5 -6.56 -3.19 -14.82
CA PHE A 5 -5.34 -3.15 -15.64
C PHE A 5 -4.10 -2.70 -14.85
N VAL A 6 -4.27 -1.91 -13.78
CA VAL A 6 -3.14 -1.47 -12.94
C VAL A 6 -2.55 -2.68 -12.22
N TYR A 7 -3.38 -3.51 -11.60
CA TYR A 7 -2.92 -4.74 -10.95
C TYR A 7 -2.21 -5.68 -11.93
N GLN A 8 -2.77 -5.88 -13.13
CA GLN A 8 -2.16 -6.71 -14.17
C GLN A 8 -0.81 -6.16 -14.62
N THR A 9 -0.71 -4.85 -14.83
CA THR A 9 0.55 -4.20 -15.23
C THR A 9 1.64 -4.40 -14.16
N PHE A 10 1.30 -4.26 -12.89
CA PHE A 10 2.25 -4.49 -11.80
C PHE A 10 2.66 -5.97 -11.72
N ASP A 11 1.71 -6.90 -11.83
CA ASP A 11 1.98 -8.34 -11.81
C ASP A 11 2.92 -8.73 -12.98
N ASP A 12 2.66 -8.21 -14.18
CA ASP A 12 3.50 -8.46 -15.35
C ASP A 12 4.94 -7.94 -15.17
N ILE A 13 5.08 -6.67 -14.75
CA ILE A 13 6.39 -6.01 -14.61
C ILE A 13 7.23 -6.67 -13.52
N PHE A 14 6.62 -6.97 -12.37
CA PHE A 14 7.30 -7.47 -11.18
C PHE A 14 7.17 -8.99 -11.01
N SER A 15 6.71 -9.70 -12.04
CA SER A 15 6.49 -11.16 -12.05
C SER A 15 7.70 -12.01 -11.62
N ARG A 16 8.91 -11.45 -11.69
CA ARG A 16 10.16 -12.12 -11.34
C ARG A 16 10.77 -11.65 -10.02
N ASP A 17 10.19 -10.63 -9.41
CA ASP A 17 10.69 -10.06 -8.17
C ASP A 17 10.05 -10.75 -6.97
N CYS A 18 10.81 -10.89 -5.88
CA CYS A 18 10.36 -11.59 -4.68
C CYS A 18 10.04 -10.64 -3.51
N PHE A 19 9.68 -9.39 -3.80
CA PHE A 19 9.24 -8.45 -2.76
C PHE A 19 7.71 -8.43 -2.66
N PRO A 20 7.16 -8.29 -1.44
CA PRO A 20 5.73 -8.23 -1.24
C PRO A 20 5.14 -6.91 -1.77
N ILE A 21 3.99 -6.98 -2.43
CA ILE A 21 3.21 -5.81 -2.89
C ILE A 21 1.85 -5.84 -2.21
N LEU A 22 1.42 -4.70 -1.66
CA LEU A 22 0.08 -4.47 -1.12
C LEU A 22 -0.48 -3.23 -1.80
N ALA A 23 -1.68 -3.34 -2.33
CA ALA A 23 -2.35 -2.29 -3.08
C ALA A 23 -3.82 -2.20 -2.65
N GLY A 24 -4.52 -1.18 -3.12
CA GLY A 24 -5.93 -0.96 -2.81
C GLY A 24 -6.19 -0.18 -1.52
N PHE A 25 -5.20 0.53 -0.99
CA PHE A 25 -5.42 1.51 0.08
C PHE A 25 -6.34 2.63 -0.40
N ASP A 26 -7.19 3.14 0.49
CA ASP A 26 -8.03 4.34 0.27
C ASP A 26 -7.18 5.62 0.38
N VAL A 27 -6.09 5.67 -0.39
CA VAL A 27 -5.11 6.77 -0.43
C VAL A 27 -4.89 7.11 -1.89
N GLY A 28 -5.18 8.35 -2.26
CA GLY A 28 -5.07 8.79 -3.65
C GLY A 28 -5.83 10.07 -3.94
N HIS A 29 -6.47 10.13 -5.10
CA HIS A 29 -7.27 11.27 -5.53
C HIS A 29 -8.78 11.10 -5.26
N ASP A 30 -9.21 9.89 -4.89
CA ASP A 30 -10.60 9.58 -4.55
C ASP A 30 -10.85 9.92 -3.07
N GLU A 31 -12.11 10.26 -2.73
CA GLU A 31 -12.54 10.54 -1.35
C GLU A 31 -13.31 9.36 -0.76
N PRO A 32 -13.13 9.04 0.55
CA PRO A 32 -12.26 9.74 1.50
C PRO A 32 -10.78 9.40 1.28
N ASN A 33 -9.94 10.44 1.24
CA ASN A 33 -8.49 10.25 1.11
C ASN A 33 -7.84 10.09 2.49
N LEU A 34 -7.37 8.88 2.81
CA LEU A 34 -6.72 8.61 4.08
C LEU A 34 -5.35 9.31 4.16
N THR A 35 -5.11 10.00 5.27
CA THR A 35 -3.79 10.57 5.56
C THR A 35 -2.79 9.45 5.84
N VAL A 36 -1.65 9.47 5.12
CA VAL A 36 -0.54 8.56 5.36
C VAL A 36 0.69 9.34 5.83
N PRO A 37 1.25 9.02 7.01
CA PRO A 37 2.49 9.61 7.46
C PRO A 37 3.69 9.05 6.68
N PHE A 38 4.64 9.93 6.35
CA PHE A 38 5.88 9.57 5.67
C PHE A 38 7.07 9.67 6.63
N GLY A 39 8.07 8.80 6.43
CA GLY A 39 9.34 8.82 7.18
C GLY A 39 9.32 8.10 8.53
N ILE A 40 8.27 7.35 8.86
CA ILE A 40 8.16 6.54 10.09
C ILE A 40 8.31 5.04 9.81
N ASN A 41 8.68 4.26 10.83
CA ASN A 41 8.71 2.81 10.70
C ASN A 41 7.30 2.19 10.65
N THR A 42 7.16 1.18 9.80
CA THR A 42 5.89 0.48 9.59
C THR A 42 6.10 -1.03 9.54
N SER A 43 5.04 -1.78 9.87
CA SER A 43 4.95 -3.22 9.65
C SER A 43 4.04 -3.48 8.46
N PHE A 44 4.48 -4.35 7.57
CA PHE A 44 3.80 -4.65 6.31
C PHE A 44 3.48 -6.13 6.22
N ASP A 45 2.18 -6.47 6.14
CA ASP A 45 1.69 -7.84 6.08
C ASP A 45 0.74 -8.00 4.89
N THR A 46 1.27 -8.54 3.78
CA THR A 46 0.48 -8.80 2.55
C THR A 46 -0.47 -9.96 2.70
N SER A 47 -0.24 -10.90 3.62
CA SER A 47 -1.14 -12.03 3.85
C SER A 47 -2.44 -11.59 4.54
N MET A 48 -2.34 -10.59 5.42
CA MET A 48 -3.47 -9.98 6.11
C MET A 48 -4.01 -8.73 5.41
N GLY A 49 -3.31 -8.23 4.40
CA GLY A 49 -3.63 -6.99 3.70
C GLY A 49 -3.50 -5.75 4.58
N LYS A 50 -2.45 -5.68 5.42
CA LYS A 50 -2.27 -4.62 6.42
C LYS A 50 -0.95 -3.85 6.26
N LEU A 51 -1.06 -2.54 6.45
CA LEU A 51 0.03 -1.62 6.77
C LEU A 51 -0.21 -1.06 8.16
N LEU A 52 0.74 -1.25 9.08
CA LEU A 52 0.64 -0.81 10.47
C LEU A 52 1.71 0.23 10.78
N PHE A 53 1.32 1.36 11.36
CA PHE A 53 2.26 2.37 11.85
C PHE A 53 2.81 1.94 13.21
N ASN A 54 4.13 1.82 13.32
CA ASN A 54 4.77 1.37 14.56
C ASN A 54 5.13 2.54 15.51
N GLU A 55 4.85 3.77 15.09
CA GLU A 55 5.23 5.00 15.77
C GLU A 55 4.02 5.93 15.88
N SER A 56 4.00 6.76 16.94
CA SER A 56 3.04 7.87 17.01
C SER A 56 3.47 8.96 16.04
N VAL A 57 2.53 9.42 15.22
CA VAL A 57 2.72 10.58 14.34
C VAL A 57 2.52 11.92 15.06
N PHE A 58 2.04 11.87 16.31
CA PHE A 58 1.89 13.01 17.19
C PHE A 58 2.77 12.75 18.42
N GLY A 59 3.97 13.31 18.41
CA GLY A 59 4.84 13.43 19.58
C GLY A 59 4.60 14.73 20.31
#